data_AF-A0A5Z1RS35-F1
#
_entry.id   AF-A0A5Z1RS35-F1
#
_cell.length_a   1.000
_cell.length_b   1.000
_cell.length_c   1.000
_cell.angle_alpha   90.00
_cell.angle_beta   90.00
_cell.angle_gamma   90.00
#
_symmetry.space_group_name_H-M   'P 1'
#
loop_
_entity.id
_entity.type
_entity.pdbx_description
1 polymer ?
#
loop_
_entity_poly.entity_id
_entity_poly.type
_entity_poly.pdbx_seq_one_letter_code
_entity_poly.pdbx_strand_id
1 'polypeptide(L)' 'MKKKIVYALLVLIVFISVVFLVLKNGILISHIQFSFLNLEQLYIKLDKKLIVRAKNITFNEDNNASIQDDKNVNSD' A
#
# COMPACT_ATOMS: atom_id res chain seq x y z
N MET A 1 -35.60 17.85 1.07
CA MET A 1 -34.69 16.68 1.03
C MET A 1 -33.47 16.90 0.12
N LYS A 2 -33.62 17.48 -1.08
CA LYS A 2 -32.51 17.77 -2.01
C LYS A 2 -31.36 18.61 -1.41
N LYS A 3 -31.66 19.60 -0.56
CA LYS A 3 -30.63 20.46 0.07
C LYS A 3 -29.64 19.68 0.96
N LYS A 4 -30.09 18.59 1.60
CA LYS A 4 -29.23 17.74 2.45
C LYS A 4 -28.24 16.92 1.63
N ILE A 5 -28.66 16.42 0.46
CA ILE A 5 -27.76 15.65 -0.43
C ILE A 5 -26.67 16.55 -1.02
N VAL A 6 -27.00 17.79 -1.37
CA VAL A 6 -26.03 18.77 -1.88
C VAL A 6 -25.01 19.10 -0.81
N TYR A 7 -25.44 19.29 0.45
CA TYR A 7 -24.51 19.55 1.56
C TYR A 7 -23.59 18.36 1.84
N ALA A 8 -24.13 17.14 1.83
CA ALA A 8 -23.33 15.91 1.97
C ALA A 8 -22.29 15.78 0.86
N LEU A 9 -22.65 16.07 -0.39
CA LEU A 9 -21.73 16.07 -1.53
C LEU A 9 -20.64 17.13 -1.39
N LEU A 10 -21.00 18.33 -0.91
CA LEU A 10 -20.05 19.41 -0.68
C LEU A 10 -19.02 19.02 0.39
N VAL A 11 -19.48 18.44 1.51
CA VAL A 11 -18.60 17.94 2.58
C VAL A 11 -17.69 16.84 2.06
N LEU A 12 -18.20 15.92 1.24
CA LEU A 12 -17.41 14.85 0.63
C LEU A 12 -16.31 15.41 -0.28
N ILE A 13 -16.61 16.41 -1.11
CA ILE A 13 -15.62 17.06 -2.00
C ILE A 13 -14.53 17.74 -1.18
N VAL A 14 -14.90 18.44 -0.10
CA VAL A 14 -13.93 19.08 0.80
C VAL A 14 -13.05 18.03 1.48
N PHE A 15 -13.66 16.95 1.98
CA PHE A 15 -12.94 15.85 2.62
C PHE A 15 -11.93 15.20 1.66
N ILE A 16 -12.37 14.87 0.44
CA ILE A 16 -11.49 14.34 -0.62
C ILE A 16 -10.38 15.33 -0.94
N SER A 17 -10.68 16.62 -1.06
CA SER A 17 -9.67 17.64 -1.35
C SER A 17 -8.60 17.72 -0.26
N VAL A 18 -8.98 17.63 1.01
CA VAL A 18 -8.03 17.58 2.13
C VAL A 18 -7.16 16.32 2.05
N VAL A 19 -7.76 15.15 1.82
CA VAL A 19 -7.03 13.88 1.65
C VAL A 19 -6.03 13.97 0.50
N PHE A 20 -6.45 14.51 -0.65
CA PHE A 20 -5.57 14.73 -1.81
C PHE A 20 -4.42 15.67 -1.49
N LEU A 21 -4.65 16.73 -0.70
CA LEU A 21 -3.60 17.66 -0.32
C LEU A 21 -2.55 17.01 0.59
N VAL A 22 -2.99 16.21 1.56
CA VAL A 22 -2.09 15.42 2.43
C VAL A 22 -1.29 14.42 1.58
N LEU A 23 -1.95 13.67 0.69
CA LEU A 23 -1.28 12.74 -0.21
C LEU A 23 -0.31 13.45 -1.17
N LYS A 24 -0.62 14.67 -1.61
CA LYS A 24 0.25 15.48 -2.48
C LYS A 24 1.53 15.91 -1.78
N ASN A 25 1.45 16.28 -0.51
CA ASN A 25 2.62 16.57 0.31
C ASN A 25 3.42 15.29 0.62
N GLY A 26 2.73 14.15 0.61
CA GLY A 26 3.30 12.84 0.84
C GLY A 26 3.19 12.44 2.31
N ILE A 27 2.97 11.15 2.51
CA ILE A 27 2.86 10.52 3.82
C ILE A 27 4.04 9.56 3.94
N LEU A 28 4.83 9.72 5.00
CA LEU A 28 5.87 8.77 5.38
C LEU A 28 5.36 7.97 6.58
N ILE A 29 5.27 6.67 6.42
CA ILE A 29 4.92 5.72 7.46
C ILE A 29 6.17 4.93 7.83
N SER A 30 6.64 5.08 9.07
CA SER A 30 7.92 4.50 9.50
C SER A 30 7.93 2.97 9.55
N HIS A 31 6.82 2.34 9.92
CA HIS A 31 6.72 0.90 10.02
C HIS A 31 5.28 0.44 9.75
N ILE A 32 5.12 -0.54 8.85
CA ILE A 32 3.84 -1.18 8.60
C ILE A 32 4.05 -2.69 8.59
N GLN A 33 3.36 -3.35 9.51
CA GLN A 33 3.39 -4.79 9.67
C GLN A 33 2.08 -5.37 9.19
N PHE A 34 2.10 -6.04 8.04
CA PHE A 34 1.01 -6.87 7.55
C PHE A 34 1.30 -8.33 7.88
N SER A 35 0.27 -9.16 7.97
CA SER A 35 0.39 -10.60 8.30
C SER A 35 1.36 -11.36 7.40
N PHE A 36 1.51 -10.92 6.14
CA PHE A 36 2.29 -11.58 5.09
C PHE A 36 3.52 -10.77 4.66
N LEU A 37 3.64 -9.51 5.08
CA LEU A 37 4.78 -8.67 4.73
C LEU A 37 5.00 -7.55 5.75
N ASN A 38 6.26 -7.31 6.08
CA ASN A 38 6.72 -6.20 6.91
C ASN A 38 7.38 -5.17 6.01
N LEU A 39 6.91 -3.93 6.09
CA LEU A 39 7.43 -2.79 5.34
C LEU A 39 8.05 -1.79 6.32
N GLU A 40 9.35 -1.56 6.22
CA GLU A 40 9.98 -0.43 6.89
C GLU A 40 10.00 0.79 5.96
N GLN A 41 9.59 1.93 6.52
CA GLN A 41 9.62 3.24 5.87
C GLN A 41 8.87 3.26 4.52
N LEU A 42 7.54 3.16 4.57
CA LEU A 42 6.66 3.32 3.42
C LEU A 42 6.39 4.81 3.16
N TYR A 43 6.80 5.30 2.00
CA TYR A 43 6.49 6.62 1.49
C TYR A 43 5.40 6.54 0.41
N ILE A 44 4.29 7.23 0.64
CA ILE A 44 3.17 7.35 -0.30
C ILE A 44 3.02 8.82 -0.69
N LYS A 45 3.09 9.13 -1.98
CA LYS A 45 2.86 10.50 -2.50
C LYS A 45 1.98 10.48 -3.73
N LEU A 46 1.07 11.44 -3.84
CA LEU A 46 0.22 11.65 -5.00
C LEU A 46 0.59 12.98 -5.68
N ASP A 47 1.59 12.94 -6.56
CA ASP A 47 1.92 14.07 -7.43
C ASP A 47 1.14 13.94 -8.74
N LYS A 48 1.78 13.94 -9.91
CA LYS A 48 1.13 13.56 -11.19
C LYS A 48 0.70 12.09 -11.26
N LYS A 49 1.26 11.24 -10.39
CA LYS A 49 0.97 9.80 -10.26
C LYS A 49 1.11 9.37 -8.81
N LEU A 50 0.44 8.29 -8.45
CA LEU A 50 0.61 7.66 -7.13
C LEU A 50 1.99 6.99 -7.08
N ILE A 51 2.83 7.46 -6.18
CA ILE A 51 4.18 6.94 -5.93
C ILE A 51 4.13 6.25 -4.57
N VAL A 52 4.51 4.97 -4.54
CA VAL A 52 4.64 4.17 -3.34
C VAL A 52 6.07 3.64 -3.30
N ARG A 53 6.80 3.90 -2.22
CA ARG A 53 8.20 3.47 -2.03
C ARG A 53 8.33 2.87 -0.64
N ALA A 54 8.95 1.70 -0.53
CA ALA A 54 9.33 1.12 0.75
C ALA A 54 10.85 0.98 0.80
N LYS A 55 11.45 1.15 1.99
CA LYS A 55 12.91 0.99 2.14
C LYS A 55 13.29 -0.48 2.30
N ASN A 56 12.54 -1.21 3.12
CA ASN A 56 12.76 -2.64 3.37
C ASN A 56 11.42 -3.37 3.25
N ILE A 57 11.40 -4.46 2.49
CA ILE A 57 10.23 -5.31 2.28
C ILE A 57 10.65 -6.72 2.70
N THR A 58 10.15 -7.17 3.84
CA THR A 58 10.38 -8.53 4.33
C THR A 58 9.09 -9.31 4.19
N PHE A 59 9.08 -10.37 3.38
CA PHE A 59 7.94 -11.27 3.30
C PHE A 59 7.96 -12.20 4.51
N ASN A 60 6.81 -12.32 5.16
CA ASN A 60 6.62 -13.31 6.20
C ASN A 60 6.13 -14.57 5.48
N GLU A 61 7.07 -15.39 5.00
CA GLU A 61 6.73 -16.72 4.51
C GLU A 61 6.28 -17.56 5.70
N ASP A 62 4.98 -17.78 5.81
CA ASP A 62 4.48 -18.94 6.53
C ASP A 62 5.06 -20.17 5.83
N ASN A 63 6.04 -20.80 6.46
CA ASN A 63 6.81 -21.95 5.98
C ASN A 63 5.93 -23.18 5.67
N ASN A 64 5.13 -23.11 4.60
CA ASN A 64 4.39 -24.23 4.01
C ASN A 64 4.38 -24.16 2.47
N ALA A 65 5.37 -23.49 1.87
CA ALA A 65 5.72 -23.71 0.47
C ALA A 65 6.85 -24.76 0.43
N SER A 66 6.47 -26.03 0.48
CA SER A 66 7.35 -27.13 0.07
C SER A 66 7.69 -26.95 -1.41
N ILE A 67 8.79 -26.27 -1.69
CA ILE A 67 9.44 -26.32 -3.00
C ILE A 67 10.15 -27.68 -3.08
N GLN A 68 9.46 -28.68 -3.61
CA GLN A 68 10.11 -29.84 -4.22
C GLN A 68 10.68 -29.36 -5.56
N ASP A 69 11.90 -28.84 -5.51
CA ASP A 69 12.77 -28.73 -6.67
C ASP A 69 13.34 -30.14 -6.91
N ASP A 70 12.61 -30.97 -7.66
CA ASP A 70 13.10 -32.28 -8.10
C ASP A 70 14.18 -32.04 -9.16
N LYS A 71 15.43 -31.98 -8.70
CA LYS A 71 16.61 -31.93 -9.55
C LYS A 71 16.67 -33.20 -10.40
N ASN A 72 16.45 -33.01 -11.69
CA ASN A 72 17.09 -33.70 -12.81
C ASN A 72 18.35 -34.50 -12.39
N VAL A 73 18.19 -35.83 -12.24
CA VAL A 73 19.31 -36.77 -12.20
C VAL A 73 19.53 -37.27 -13.63
N ASN A 74 20.51 -36.66 -14.28
CA ASN A 74 21.24 -37.26 -15.38
C ASN A 74 22.02 -38.47 -14.83
N SER A 75 21.63 -39.68 -15.22
CA SER A 75 22.46 -40.88 -15.07
C SER A 75 22.92 -41.33 -16.45
N ASP A 76 24.25 -41.48 -16.55
CA ASP A 76 25.03 -42.00 -17.66
C ASP A 76 24.66 -43.45 -18.06
#